data_AF-A0A0R2LKE4-F1
#
_entry.id   AF-A0A0R2LKE4-F1
#
_cell.length_a   1.000
_cell.length_b   1.000
_cell.length_c   1.000
_cell.angle_alpha   90.00
_cell.angle_beta   90.00
_cell.angle_gamma   90.00
#
_symmetry.space_group_name_H-M   'P 1'
#
loop_
_entity.id
_entity.type
_entity.pdbx_description
1 polymer ?
#
loop_
_entity_poly.entity_id
_entity_poly.type
_entity_poly.pdbx_seq_one_letter_code
_entity_poly.pdbx_strand_id
1 'polypeptide(L)'
;MIPTREEFLEKVCYTPLVFGRVTKKLVVNMSIADIKNLVNKIIIDPETTIIKEGKNYYLQNKDIELVINSYNFRLITANRK
;
A
#
# COMPACT_ATOMS: atom_id res chain seq x y z
N MET A 1 -0.31 -16.39 6.78
CA MET A 1 0.67 -15.65 7.60
C MET A 1 0.62 -14.19 7.19
N ILE A 2 0.63 -13.28 8.15
CA ILE A 2 0.74 -11.84 7.93
C ILE A 2 2.22 -11.48 8.16
N PRO A 3 2.92 -10.84 7.21
CA PRO A 3 4.29 -10.37 7.39
C PRO A 3 4.40 -9.31 8.48
N THR A 4 5.59 -9.19 9.06
CA THR A 4 5.94 -8.06 9.92
C THR A 4 5.96 -6.75 9.14
N ARG A 5 5.89 -5.61 9.84
CA ARG A 5 5.95 -4.28 9.20
C ARG A 5 7.30 -4.04 8.53
N GLU A 6 8.37 -4.52 9.15
CA GLU A 6 9.73 -4.51 8.62
C GLU A 6 9.82 -5.27 7.30
N GLU A 7 9.22 -6.47 7.23
CA GLU A 7 9.16 -7.24 5.99
C GLU A 7 8.36 -6.54 4.89
N PHE A 8 7.28 -5.82 5.24
CA PHE A 8 6.55 -5.01 4.27
C PHE A 8 7.43 -3.88 3.72
N LEU A 9 8.15 -3.16 4.57
CA LEU A 9 9.05 -2.08 4.14
C LEU A 9 10.17 -2.59 3.23
N GLU A 10 10.76 -3.73 3.56
CA GLU A 10 11.85 -4.33 2.79
C GLU A 10 11.37 -4.83 1.42
N LYS A 11 10.19 -5.46 1.37
CA LYS A 11 9.72 -6.19 0.18
C LYS A 11 8.81 -5.36 -0.72
N VAL A 12 8.20 -4.27 -0.23
CA VAL A 12 7.23 -3.50 -1.03
C VAL A 12 7.87 -2.98 -2.30
N CYS A 13 7.27 -3.32 -3.44
CA CYS A 13 7.78 -2.93 -4.74
C CYS A 13 6.70 -2.27 -5.61
N TYR A 14 7.14 -1.57 -6.65
CA TYR A 14 6.29 -0.71 -7.45
C TYR A 14 6.50 -0.95 -8.94
N THR A 15 5.52 -0.58 -9.74
CA THR A 15 5.67 -0.45 -11.19
C THR A 15 5.16 0.92 -11.63
N PRO A 16 5.63 1.48 -12.75
CA PRO A 16 5.18 2.80 -13.22
C PRO A 16 3.64 2.94 -13.28
N LEU A 17 2.93 1.89 -13.69
CA LEU A 17 1.47 1.83 -13.77
C LEU A 17 0.77 2.09 -12.42
N VAL A 18 1.37 1.66 -11.31
CA VAL A 18 0.77 1.73 -9.97
C VAL A 18 0.67 3.17 -9.50
N PHE A 19 1.66 4.01 -9.82
CA PHE A 19 1.62 5.43 -9.44
C PHE A 19 0.41 6.13 -10.06
N GLY A 20 0.14 5.89 -11.36
CA GLY A 20 -1.06 6.41 -12.02
C GLY A 20 -2.37 5.91 -11.40
N ARG A 21 -2.42 4.64 -10.96
CA ARG A 21 -3.60 4.08 -10.27
C ARG A 21 -3.85 4.77 -8.93
N VAL A 22 -2.82 4.97 -8.13
CA VAL A 22 -2.91 5.62 -6.81
C VAL A 22 -3.42 7.06 -6.95
N THR A 23 -2.78 7.87 -7.80
CA THR A 23 -3.19 9.26 -8.08
C THR A 23 -4.67 9.33 -8.50
N LYS A 24 -5.09 8.46 -9.43
CA LYS A 24 -6.48 8.41 -9.91
C LYS A 24 -7.47 7.99 -8.82
N LYS A 25 -7.14 6.98 -8.02
CA LYS A 25 -8.05 6.41 -7.02
C LYS A 25 -8.20 7.28 -5.78
N LEU A 26 -7.15 8.00 -5.40
CA LEU A 26 -7.19 8.92 -4.27
C LEU A 26 -7.62 10.34 -4.67
N VAL A 27 -7.79 10.61 -5.97
CA VAL A 27 -8.21 11.92 -6.52
C VAL A 27 -7.28 13.06 -6.06
N VAL A 28 -5.97 12.76 -6.04
CA VAL A 28 -4.93 13.67 -5.57
C VAL A 28 -3.76 13.63 -6.53
N ASN A 29 -3.18 14.79 -6.83
CA ASN A 29 -1.96 14.85 -7.62
C ASN A 29 -0.75 14.66 -6.69
N MET A 30 -0.12 13.48 -6.75
CA MET A 30 1.03 13.12 -5.92
C MET A 30 2.23 12.78 -6.79
N SER A 31 3.43 13.19 -6.37
CA SER A 31 4.66 12.71 -6.98
C SER A 31 4.90 11.23 -6.62
N ILE A 32 5.79 10.58 -7.36
CA ILE A 32 6.24 9.21 -7.03
C ILE A 32 6.83 9.15 -5.61
N ALA A 33 7.55 10.19 -5.19
CA ALA A 33 8.13 10.27 -3.84
C ALA A 33 7.03 10.37 -2.77
N ASP A 34 5.99 11.18 -3.01
CA ASP A 34 4.86 11.31 -2.08
C ASP A 34 4.11 9.98 -1.93
N ILE A 35 3.91 9.25 -3.03
CA ILE A 35 3.26 7.94 -2.99
C ILE A 35 4.09 6.94 -2.16
N LYS A 36 5.40 6.89 -2.35
CA LYS A 36 6.27 6.02 -1.53
C LYS A 36 6.25 6.41 -0.05
N ASN A 37 6.28 7.72 0.23
CA ASN A 37 6.19 8.23 1.60
C ASN A 37 4.85 7.88 2.25
N LEU A 38 3.73 8.00 1.52
CA LEU A 38 2.41 7.59 1.98
C LEU A 38 2.38 6.09 2.32
N VAL A 39 2.92 5.25 1.43
CA VAL A 39 2.96 3.80 1.63
C VAL A 39 3.77 3.45 2.87
N ASN A 40 4.97 4.02 3.03
CA ASN A 40 5.80 3.78 4.20
C ASN A 40 5.09 4.22 5.49
N LYS A 41 4.44 5.39 5.48
CA LYS A 41 3.65 5.89 6.63
C LYS A 41 2.55 4.91 7.02
N ILE A 42 1.79 4.40 6.05
CA ILE A 42 0.73 3.43 6.31
C ILE A 42 1.31 2.10 6.83
N ILE A 43 2.43 1.61 6.29
CA ILE A 43 3.05 0.36 6.75
C ILE A 43 3.51 0.47 8.21
N ILE A 44 4.17 1.56 8.60
CA ILE A 44 4.74 1.71 9.95
C ILE A 44 3.71 2.07 11.02
N ASP A 45 2.57 2.63 10.63
CA ASP A 45 1.57 3.10 11.58
C ASP A 45 1.02 1.90 12.40
N PRO A 46 1.12 1.94 13.75
CA PRO A 46 0.62 0.87 14.60
C PRO A 46 -0.90 0.70 14.49
N GLU A 47 -1.64 1.75 14.13
CA GLU A 47 -3.09 1.73 13.94
C GLU A 47 -3.50 1.10 12.59
N THR A 48 -2.54 0.84 11.70
CA THR A 48 -2.84 0.16 10.43
C THR A 48 -3.23 -1.28 10.69
N THR A 49 -4.45 -1.62 10.29
CA THR A 49 -4.94 -3.00 10.29
C THR A 49 -4.44 -3.71 9.03
N ILE A 50 -3.86 -4.91 9.21
CA ILE A 50 -3.36 -5.73 8.10
C ILE A 50 -4.23 -6.97 7.96
N ILE A 51 -4.84 -7.15 6.80
CA ILE A 51 -5.70 -8.29 6.48
C ILE A 51 -5.12 -9.00 5.25
N LYS A 52 -5.09 -10.33 5.28
CA LYS A 52 -4.75 -11.12 4.09
C LYS A 52 -6.01 -11.80 3.56
N GLU A 53 -6.39 -11.49 2.33
CA GLU A 53 -7.47 -12.21 1.63
C GLU A 53 -6.99 -12.68 0.25
N GLY A 54 -7.06 -13.98 0.03
CA GLY A 54 -6.57 -14.62 -1.19
C GLY A 54 -5.12 -14.20 -1.51
N LYS A 55 -4.95 -13.55 -2.67
CA LYS A 55 -3.67 -13.11 -3.24
C LYS A 55 -3.20 -11.72 -2.80
N ASN A 56 -3.90 -11.06 -1.88
CA ASN A 56 -3.63 -9.68 -1.49
C ASN A 56 -3.54 -9.51 0.02
N TYR A 57 -2.71 -8.55 0.42
CA TYR A 57 -2.75 -7.88 1.70
C TYR A 57 -3.49 -6.56 1.55
N TYR A 58 -4.34 -6.25 2.52
CA TYR A 58 -5.06 -5.00 2.65
C TYR A 58 -4.56 -4.30 3.91
N LEU A 59 -3.91 -3.16 3.74
CA LEU A 59 -3.42 -2.33 4.84
C LEU A 59 -4.37 -1.14 4.95
N GLN A 60 -5.21 -1.17 5.98
CA GLN A 60 -6.26 -0.18 6.22
C GLN A 60 -5.79 0.81 7.28
N ASN A 61 -5.68 2.08 6.91
CA ASN A 61 -5.30 3.17 7.78
C ASN A 61 -6.21 4.38 7.54
N LYS A 62 -7.03 4.73 8.53
CA LYS A 62 -8.01 5.83 8.44
C LYS A 62 -8.89 5.66 7.19
N ASP A 63 -8.87 6.64 6.29
CA ASP A 63 -9.63 6.67 5.04
C ASP A 63 -8.89 6.02 3.86
N ILE A 64 -7.69 5.46 4.04
CA ILE A 64 -6.88 4.89 2.96
C ILE A 64 -6.69 3.39 3.17
N GLU A 65 -6.88 2.64 2.09
CA GLU A 65 -6.54 1.22 2.01
C GLU A 65 -5.49 0.98 0.92
N LEU A 66 -4.34 0.43 1.29
CA LEU A 66 -3.37 -0.10 0.33
C LEU A 66 -3.68 -1.56 0.04
N VAL A 67 -3.63 -1.92 -1.24
CA VAL A 67 -3.72 -3.31 -1.67
C VAL A 67 -2.36 -3.75 -2.20
N ILE A 68 -1.74 -4.71 -1.53
CA ILE A 68 -0.40 -5.21 -1.86
C ILE A 68 -0.52 -6.68 -2.24
N ASN A 69 0.12 -7.11 -3.33
CA ASN A 69 0.11 -8.52 -3.70
C ASN A 69 0.86 -9.39 -2.68
N SER A 70 0.31 -10.54 -2.32
CA SER A 70 0.88 -11.38 -1.27
C SER A 70 2.07 -12.24 -1.69
N TYR A 71 2.29 -12.40 -3.00
CA TYR A 71 3.38 -13.21 -3.53
C TYR A 71 4.65 -12.37 -3.76
N ASN A 72 4.52 -11.18 -4.35
CA ASN A 72 5.67 -10.36 -4.73
C ASN A 72 5.70 -8.98 -4.05
N PHE A 73 4.81 -8.71 -3.10
CA PHE A 73 4.76 -7.46 -2.34
C PHE A 73 4.60 -6.21 -3.22
N ARG A 74 4.11 -6.37 -4.46
CA ARG A 74 3.85 -5.24 -5.34
C ARG A 74 2.62 -4.48 -4.87
N LEU A 75 2.73 -3.17 -4.68
CA LEU A 75 1.55 -2.32 -4.51
C LEU A 75 0.68 -2.42 -5.76
N ILE A 76 -0.59 -2.78 -5.60
CA ILE A 76 -1.55 -2.93 -6.70
C ILE A 76 -2.32 -1.63 -6.91
N THR A 77 -2.83 -1.06 -5.82
CA THR A 77 -3.60 0.18 -5.78
C THR A 77 -3.63 0.74 -4.35
N ALA A 78 -4.06 1.99 -4.22
CA ALA A 78 -4.61 2.56 -3.00
C ALA A 78 -6.08 2.95 -3.25
N ASN A 79 -6.95 2.82 -2.27
CA ASN A 79 -8.35 3.24 -2.35
C ASN A 79 -8.67 4.17 -1.19
N ARG A 80 -9.60 5.11 -1.40
CA ARG A 80 -10.25 5.82 -0.31
C ARG A 80 -11.45 4.99 0.17
N LYS A 81 -11.56 4.76 1.48
CA LYS A 81 -12.73 4.14 2.12
C LYS A 81 -13.84 5.15 2.33
#